data_AF-A0A0M4D7M1-F1
#
_entry.id   AF-A0A0M4D7M1-F1
#
_cell.length_a   1.000
_cell.length_b   1.000
_cell.length_c   1.000
_cell.angle_alpha   90.00
_cell.angle_beta   90.00
_cell.angle_gamma   90.00
#
_symmetry.space_group_name_H-M   'P 1'
#
loop_
_entity.id
_entity.type
_entity.pdbx_description
1 polymer ?
#
loop_
_entity_poly.entity_id
_entity_poly.type
_entity_poly.pdbx_seq_one_letter_code
_entity_poly.pdbx_strand_id
1 'polypeptide(L)'
;MTKDPQKERVLAIVSIIAQYVMEDRGFLSESEIVEELLAVGFESEEIDAAFSWMENLSLHAPPKASAPLALSTHRVFTAEENRNLSREARGFLVQLRTMGILDDDTEEEILEKALDGAEDEVSLSELKTITAFTVFARSHDQWRREVDCILDNDWSRLYH
;
A
#
# COMPACT_ATOMS: atom_id res chain seq x y z
N MET A 1 -34.11 -1.84 -8.35
CA MET A 1 -33.49 -1.27 -7.13
C MET A 1 -33.21 0.19 -7.40
N THR A 2 -33.87 1.09 -6.67
CA THR A 2 -33.68 2.54 -6.76
C THR A 2 -32.25 2.84 -6.31
N LYS A 3 -31.40 3.30 -7.24
CA LYS A 3 -30.05 3.71 -6.90
C LYS A 3 -30.13 4.94 -6.01
N ASP A 4 -29.38 4.92 -4.91
CA ASP A 4 -29.33 6.02 -3.96
C ASP A 4 -28.41 7.10 -4.55
N PRO A 5 -28.95 8.27 -4.96
CA PRO A 5 -28.19 9.27 -5.71
C PRO A 5 -27.01 9.83 -4.91
N GLN A 6 -27.10 9.83 -3.58
CA GLN A 6 -26.01 10.29 -2.70
C GLN A 6 -24.84 9.30 -2.72
N LYS A 7 -25.12 7.99 -2.74
CA LYS A 7 -24.09 6.96 -2.82
C LYS A 7 -23.38 6.96 -4.17
N GLU A 8 -24.10 7.23 -5.26
CA GLU A 8 -23.48 7.34 -6.59
C GLU A 8 -22.51 8.52 -6.67
N ARG A 9 -22.84 9.65 -6.04
CA ARG A 9 -21.97 10.83 -6.00
C ARG A 9 -20.72 10.61 -5.15
N VAL A 10 -20.87 9.98 -3.98
CA VAL A 10 -19.73 9.57 -3.14
C VAL A 10 -18.79 8.62 -3.90
N LEU A 11 -19.32 7.62 -4.60
CA LEU A 11 -18.51 6.70 -5.40
C LEU A 11 -17.80 7.39 -6.57
N ALA A 12 -18.44 8.37 -7.21
CA ALA A 12 -17.82 9.16 -8.25
C ALA A 12 -16.62 9.97 -7.73
N ILE A 13 -16.75 10.59 -6.54
CA ILE A 13 -15.65 11.31 -5.88
C ILE A 13 -14.47 10.38 -5.61
N VAL A 14 -14.72 9.21 -5.01
CA VAL A 14 -13.67 8.20 -4.73
C VAL A 14 -12.98 7.75 -6.02
N SER A 15 -13.74 7.51 -7.10
CA SER A 15 -13.17 7.09 -8.38
C SER A 15 -12.24 8.16 -8.97
N ILE A 16 -12.59 9.43 -8.82
CA ILE A 16 -11.75 10.55 -9.27
C ILE A 16 -10.46 10.61 -8.45
N ILE A 17 -10.57 10.51 -7.12
CA ILE A 17 -9.40 10.50 -6.21
C ILE A 17 -8.48 9.30 -6.53
N ALA A 18 -9.04 8.11 -6.74
CA ALA A 18 -8.28 6.93 -7.12
C ALA A 18 -7.55 7.12 -8.46
N GLN A 19 -8.22 7.70 -9.48
CA GLN A 19 -7.61 8.01 -10.77
C GLN A 19 -6.41 8.96 -10.61
N TYR A 20 -6.52 9.99 -9.77
CA TYR A 20 -5.41 10.92 -9.48
C TYR A 20 -4.21 10.22 -8.87
N VAL A 21 -4.45 9.34 -7.89
CA VAL A 21 -3.39 8.55 -7.23
C VAL A 21 -2.74 7.56 -8.20
N MET A 22 -3.51 7.00 -9.14
CA MET A 22 -3.03 6.03 -10.12
C MET A 22 -2.25 6.66 -11.29
N GLU A 23 -2.60 7.88 -11.70
CA GLU A 23 -2.02 8.56 -12.86
C GLU A 23 -0.69 9.30 -12.56
N ASP A 24 -0.16 9.19 -11.34
CA ASP A 24 1.10 9.84 -10.90
C ASP A 24 1.14 11.35 -11.26
N ARG A 25 -0.02 12.02 -11.21
CA ARG A 25 -0.14 13.47 -11.43
C ARG A 25 0.36 14.27 -10.22
N GLY A 26 1.53 13.90 -9.68
CA GLY A 26 2.10 14.50 -8.48
C GLY A 26 1.28 14.25 -7.21
N PHE A 27 1.93 14.41 -6.06
CA PHE A 27 1.25 14.41 -4.76
C PHE A 27 0.46 15.71 -4.61
N LEU A 28 -0.75 15.76 -5.18
CA LEU A 28 -1.71 16.81 -4.82
C LEU A 28 -2.01 16.67 -3.32
N SER A 29 -1.92 17.79 -2.61
CA SER A 29 -2.39 17.89 -1.24
C SER A 29 -3.91 17.66 -1.20
N GLU A 30 -4.39 17.19 -0.06
CA GLU A 30 -5.84 17.00 0.19
C GLU A 30 -6.65 18.26 -0.16
N SER A 31 -6.11 19.45 0.16
CA SER A 31 -6.71 20.73 -0.19
C SER A 31 -6.88 20.95 -1.70
N GLU A 32 -5.89 20.56 -2.51
CA GLU A 32 -5.96 20.71 -3.97
C GLU A 32 -7.01 19.77 -4.57
N ILE A 33 -7.11 18.54 -4.06
CA ILE A 33 -8.13 17.56 -4.47
C ILE A 33 -9.54 18.08 -4.12
N VAL A 34 -9.72 18.65 -2.92
CA VAL A 34 -11.00 19.23 -2.49
C VAL A 34 -11.38 20.40 -3.40
N GLU A 35 -10.46 21.31 -3.71
CA GLU A 35 -10.71 22.45 -4.61
C GLU A 35 -11.17 21.98 -6.01
N GLU A 36 -10.55 20.93 -6.55
CA GLU A 36 -10.96 20.38 -7.84
C GLU A 36 -12.33 19.69 -7.79
N LEU A 37 -12.63 18.93 -6.74
CA LEU A 37 -13.93 18.28 -6.57
C LEU A 37 -15.06 19.32 -6.43
N LEU A 38 -14.81 20.41 -5.71
CA LEU A 38 -15.72 21.56 -5.64
C LEU A 38 -15.89 22.21 -7.02
N ALA A 39 -14.81 22.37 -7.79
CA ALA A 39 -14.85 22.93 -9.15
C ALA A 39 -15.63 22.04 -10.14
N VAL A 40 -15.62 20.72 -9.95
CA VAL A 40 -16.41 19.75 -10.72
C VAL A 40 -17.91 19.79 -10.33
N GLY A 41 -18.25 20.38 -9.18
CA GLY A 41 -19.63 20.56 -8.72
C GLY A 41 -20.08 19.52 -7.69
N PHE A 42 -19.14 18.95 -6.93
CA PHE A 42 -19.46 18.19 -5.72
C PHE A 42 -19.69 19.14 -4.55
N GLU A 43 -20.63 18.78 -3.67
CA GLU A 43 -20.89 19.54 -2.46
C GLU A 43 -19.92 19.11 -1.35
N SER A 44 -19.60 20.02 -0.42
CA SER A 44 -18.67 19.73 0.68
C SER A 44 -19.11 18.50 1.50
N GLU A 45 -20.41 18.36 1.77
CA GLU A 45 -20.95 17.22 2.52
C GLU A 45 -20.73 15.88 1.80
N GLU A 46 -20.67 15.89 0.47
CA GLU A 46 -20.45 14.69 -0.35
C GLU A 46 -18.97 14.32 -0.39
N ILE A 47 -18.11 15.33 -0.41
CA ILE A 47 -16.66 15.19 -0.33
C ILE A 47 -16.29 14.65 1.05
N ASP A 48 -16.81 15.23 2.12
CA ASP A 48 -16.60 14.75 3.50
C ASP A 48 -17.12 13.32 3.69
N ALA A 49 -18.29 13.00 3.12
CA ALA A 49 -18.83 11.64 3.16
C ALA A 49 -17.94 10.64 2.39
N ALA A 50 -17.33 11.07 1.28
CA ALA A 50 -16.39 10.25 0.52
C ALA A 50 -15.08 10.01 1.27
N PHE A 51 -14.51 11.04 1.90
CA PHE A 51 -13.33 10.89 2.75
C PHE A 51 -13.60 10.00 3.96
N SER A 52 -14.71 10.24 4.68
CA SER A 52 -15.11 9.39 5.80
C SER A 52 -15.32 7.93 5.38
N TRP A 53 -15.87 7.70 4.19
CA TRP A 53 -16.03 6.36 3.64
C TRP A 53 -14.68 5.70 3.30
N MET A 54 -13.74 6.44 2.71
CA MET A 54 -12.37 5.94 2.43
C MET A 54 -11.56 5.65 3.70
N GLU A 55 -11.71 6.48 4.75
CA GLU A 55 -11.13 6.20 6.07
C GLU A 55 -11.70 4.92 6.67
N ASN A 56 -13.02 4.71 6.53
CA ASN A 56 -13.70 3.54 7.04
C ASN A 56 -13.28 2.25 6.32
N LEU A 57 -12.97 2.33 5.02
CA LEU A 57 -12.33 1.24 4.28
C LEU A 57 -10.94 0.89 4.81
N SER A 58 -10.14 1.90 5.17
CA SER A 58 -8.81 1.67 5.78
C SER A 58 -8.91 1.02 7.16
N LEU A 59 -9.99 1.27 7.90
CA LEU A 59 -10.27 0.68 9.22
C LEU A 59 -10.88 -0.73 9.16
N HIS A 60 -11.57 -1.07 8.06
CA HIS A 60 -12.21 -2.37 7.84
C HIS A 60 -11.45 -3.27 6.88
N ALA A 61 -10.28 -2.85 6.39
CA ALA A 61 -9.30 -3.78 5.88
C ALA A 61 -9.21 -4.90 6.92
N PRO A 62 -9.58 -6.16 6.58
CA PRO A 62 -9.44 -7.25 7.52
C PRO A 62 -8.02 -7.11 8.05
N PRO A 63 -7.77 -7.18 9.37
CA PRO A 63 -6.42 -7.35 9.82
C PRO A 63 -5.94 -8.53 8.99
N LYS A 64 -5.00 -8.32 8.05
CA LYS A 64 -4.28 -9.41 7.39
C LYS A 64 -4.09 -10.37 8.53
N ALA A 65 -4.66 -11.58 8.45
CA ALA A 65 -4.63 -12.53 9.55
C ALA A 65 -3.17 -12.69 9.89
N SER A 66 -2.70 -11.85 10.81
CA SER A 66 -1.32 -11.70 11.17
C SER A 66 -1.31 -12.80 12.19
N ALA A 67 -1.05 -14.01 11.68
CA ALA A 67 -0.77 -15.15 12.50
C ALA A 67 0.06 -14.60 13.66
N PRO A 68 -0.41 -14.77 14.90
CA PRO A 68 0.04 -13.99 16.06
C PRO A 68 1.56 -13.92 16.00
N LEU A 69 2.12 -12.71 15.79
CA LEU A 69 3.53 -12.45 15.45
C LEU A 69 4.38 -13.63 15.92
N ALA A 70 4.58 -14.60 15.02
CA ALA A 70 5.08 -15.90 15.42
C ALA A 70 6.47 -15.66 15.99
N LEU A 71 6.60 -15.88 17.31
CA LEU A 71 7.83 -15.83 18.11
C LEU A 71 9.02 -15.25 17.34
N SER A 72 9.23 -13.93 17.45
CA SER A 72 10.40 -13.19 16.94
C SER A 72 11.41 -14.08 16.21
N THR A 73 11.08 -14.44 14.97
CA THR A 73 11.91 -15.34 14.17
C THR A 73 13.22 -14.61 13.95
N HIS A 74 14.31 -15.17 14.49
CA HIS A 74 15.63 -14.60 14.27
C HIS A 74 16.01 -14.96 12.84
N ARG A 75 15.88 -14.00 11.91
CA ARG A 75 16.30 -14.21 10.52
C ARG A 75 17.78 -14.56 10.48
N VAL A 76 18.11 -15.63 9.77
CA VAL A 76 19.49 -16.04 9.50
C VAL A 76 19.76 -15.76 8.02
N PHE A 77 20.60 -14.77 7.74
CA PHE A 77 21.02 -14.48 6.38
C PHE A 77 21.89 -15.62 5.83
N THR A 78 21.58 -16.07 4.62
CA THR A 78 22.32 -17.05 3.84
C THR A 78 23.72 -16.54 3.49
N ALA A 79 24.60 -17.45 3.07
CA ALA A 79 25.95 -17.06 2.65
C ALA A 79 25.94 -16.10 1.45
N GLU A 80 24.93 -16.16 0.60
CA GLU A 80 24.75 -15.27 -0.55
C GLU A 80 24.32 -13.87 -0.12
N GLU A 81 23.25 -13.76 0.67
CA GLU A 81 22.80 -12.50 1.26
C GLU A 81 23.93 -11.81 2.05
N ASN A 82 24.72 -12.57 2.81
CA ASN A 82 25.84 -11.99 3.57
C ASN A 82 26.97 -11.44 2.68
N ARG A 83 27.12 -11.91 1.45
CA ARG A 83 28.13 -11.42 0.49
C ARG A 83 27.62 -10.23 -0.31
N ASN A 84 26.34 -10.26 -0.67
CA ASN A 84 25.74 -9.28 -1.57
C ASN A 84 25.09 -8.12 -0.81
N LEU A 85 24.90 -8.20 0.51
CA LEU A 85 24.35 -7.10 1.31
C LEU A 85 25.36 -6.63 2.35
N SER A 86 25.58 -5.32 2.35
CA SER A 86 26.40 -4.67 3.38
C SER A 86 25.88 -4.98 4.78
N ARG A 87 26.79 -4.95 5.77
CA ARG A 87 26.43 -5.22 7.17
C ARG A 87 25.38 -4.23 7.69
N GLU A 88 25.49 -2.97 7.30
CA GLU A 88 24.57 -1.90 7.66
C GLU A 88 23.21 -2.13 7.01
N ALA A 89 23.18 -2.59 5.75
CA ALA A 89 21.97 -2.91 5.02
C ALA A 89 21.18 -4.06 5.71
N ARG A 90 21.87 -5.14 6.09
CA ARG A 90 21.27 -6.23 6.88
C ARG A 90 20.76 -5.76 8.24
N GLY A 91 21.52 -4.91 8.93
CA GLY A 91 21.11 -4.34 10.21
C GLY A 91 19.83 -3.50 10.11
N PHE A 92 19.66 -2.78 9.00
CA PHE A 92 18.46 -2.01 8.71
C PHE A 92 17.21 -2.89 8.55
N LEU A 93 17.29 -4.00 7.82
CA LEU A 93 16.16 -4.95 7.69
C LEU A 93 15.75 -5.54 9.04
N VAL A 94 16.74 -5.98 9.83
CA VAL A 94 16.51 -6.51 11.18
C VAL A 94 15.82 -5.47 12.06
N GLN A 95 16.23 -4.20 11.96
CA GLN A 95 15.61 -3.11 12.71
C GLN A 95 14.13 -2.91 12.31
N LEU A 96 13.82 -2.87 11.02
CA LEU A 96 12.44 -2.72 10.55
C LEU A 96 11.55 -3.91 10.93
N ARG A 97 12.09 -5.13 10.83
CA ARG A 97 11.43 -6.36 11.27
C ARG A 97 11.13 -6.35 12.76
N THR A 98 12.10 -5.92 13.57
CA THR A 98 11.93 -5.79 15.04
C THR A 98 10.87 -4.75 15.41
N MET A 99 10.77 -3.67 14.62
CA MET A 99 9.72 -2.64 14.79
C MET A 99 8.34 -3.09 14.29
N GLY A 100 8.23 -4.25 13.63
CA GLY A 100 6.99 -4.74 13.03
C GLY A 100 6.58 -4.02 11.75
N ILE A 101 7.49 -3.26 11.13
CA ILE A 101 7.23 -2.56 9.86
C ILE A 101 7.20 -3.54 8.68
N LEU A 102 7.96 -4.63 8.77
CA LEU A 102 8.02 -5.68 7.75
C LEU A 102 7.44 -6.99 8.28
N ASP A 103 6.51 -7.59 7.53
CA ASP A 103 6.15 -9.01 7.66
C ASP A 103 7.21 -9.91 6.94
N ASP A 104 7.16 -11.24 7.13
CA ASP A 104 8.19 -12.14 6.56
C ASP A 104 8.17 -12.06 5.04
N ASP A 105 6.96 -11.98 4.47
CA ASP A 105 6.75 -11.88 3.03
C ASP A 105 7.30 -10.58 2.46
N THR A 106 7.25 -9.47 3.20
CA THR A 106 7.78 -8.18 2.73
C THR A 106 9.29 -8.17 2.78
N GLU A 107 9.86 -8.72 3.86
CA GLU A 107 11.31 -8.82 3.99
C GLU A 107 11.91 -9.70 2.89
N GLU A 108 11.26 -10.82 2.55
CA GLU A 108 11.69 -11.70 1.47
C GLU A 108 11.64 -11.00 0.10
N GLU A 109 10.54 -10.30 -0.19
CA GLU A 109 10.40 -9.55 -1.45
C GLU A 109 11.49 -8.47 -1.60
N ILE A 110 11.81 -7.76 -0.51
CA ILE A 110 12.90 -6.76 -0.51
C ILE A 110 14.24 -7.43 -0.83
N LEU A 111 14.49 -8.61 -0.27
CA LEU A 111 15.73 -9.35 -0.47
C LEU A 111 15.84 -9.92 -1.88
N GLU A 112 14.76 -10.49 -2.42
CA GLU A 112 14.71 -10.91 -3.81
C GLU A 112 15.02 -9.75 -4.75
N LYS A 113 14.37 -8.59 -4.58
CA LYS A 113 14.62 -7.39 -5.39
C LYS A 113 16.03 -6.82 -5.22
N ALA A 114 16.60 -6.91 -4.02
CA ALA A 114 17.95 -6.44 -3.76
C ALA A 114 19.01 -7.34 -4.40
N LEU A 115 18.76 -8.65 -4.46
CA LEU A 115 19.68 -9.61 -5.04
C LEU A 115 19.48 -9.77 -6.56
N ASP A 116 18.29 -9.44 -7.07
CA ASP A 116 17.99 -9.51 -8.50
C ASP A 116 18.84 -8.51 -9.30
N GLY A 117 19.79 -9.04 -10.07
CA GLY A 117 20.70 -8.24 -10.89
C GLY A 117 21.80 -7.51 -10.13
N ALA A 118 22.06 -7.86 -8.86
CA ALA A 118 23.18 -7.29 -8.10
C ALA A 118 24.53 -7.79 -8.66
N GLU A 119 25.27 -6.90 -9.34
CA GLU A 119 26.64 -7.16 -9.79
C GLU A 119 27.68 -6.88 -8.69
N ASP A 120 27.35 -5.98 -7.76
CA ASP A 120 28.17 -5.54 -6.62
C ASP A 120 27.40 -5.64 -5.30
N GLU A 121 28.09 -5.46 -4.16
CA GLU A 121 27.47 -5.43 -2.83
C GLU A 121 26.46 -4.28 -2.71
N VAL A 122 25.22 -4.62 -2.40
CA VAL A 122 24.11 -3.69 -2.17
C VAL A 122 24.37 -2.87 -0.90
N SER A 123 24.45 -1.57 -1.09
CA SER A 123 24.65 -0.60 -0.01
C SER A 123 23.38 -0.36 0.80
N LEU A 124 23.53 0.20 2.01
CA LEU A 124 22.41 0.64 2.82
C LEU A 124 21.48 1.64 2.08
N SER A 125 22.04 2.51 1.24
CA SER A 125 21.26 3.52 0.52
C SER A 125 20.35 2.89 -0.53
N GLU A 126 20.88 1.92 -1.28
CA GLU A 126 20.12 1.16 -2.27
C GLU A 126 19.04 0.34 -1.59
N LEU A 127 19.39 -0.38 -0.51
CA LEU A 127 18.41 -1.21 0.20
C LEU A 127 17.28 -0.40 0.81
N LYS A 128 17.55 0.80 1.35
CA LYS A 128 16.52 1.73 1.82
C LYS A 128 15.55 2.13 0.70
N THR A 129 16.08 2.35 -0.49
CA THR A 129 15.30 2.76 -1.66
C THR A 129 14.38 1.62 -2.10
N ILE A 130 14.92 0.40 -2.23
CA ILE A 130 14.15 -0.82 -2.54
C ILE A 130 13.08 -1.07 -1.48
N THR A 131 13.44 -0.94 -0.20
CA THR A 131 12.50 -1.10 0.92
C THR A 131 11.37 -0.09 0.84
N ALA A 132 11.67 1.19 0.62
CA ALA A 132 10.67 2.23 0.51
C ALA A 132 9.69 1.96 -0.65
N PHE A 133 10.21 1.63 -1.83
CA PHE A 133 9.37 1.28 -2.98
C PHE A 133 8.53 0.03 -2.75
N THR A 134 9.07 -0.99 -2.09
CA THR A 134 8.35 -2.25 -1.83
C THR A 134 7.23 -2.05 -0.82
N VAL A 135 7.50 -1.32 0.26
CA VAL A 135 6.47 -0.96 1.26
C VAL A 135 5.38 -0.09 0.64
N PHE A 136 5.77 0.89 -0.18
CA PHE A 136 4.83 1.76 -0.88
C PHE A 136 3.96 0.99 -1.89
N ALA A 137 4.56 0.09 -2.68
CA ALA A 137 3.81 -0.76 -3.61
C ALA A 137 2.78 -1.63 -2.88
N ARG A 138 3.14 -2.22 -1.73
CA ARG A 138 2.21 -3.04 -0.93
C ARG A 138 1.07 -2.23 -0.30
N SER A 139 1.32 -0.99 0.12
CA SER A 139 0.23 -0.13 0.59
C SER A 139 -0.74 0.25 -0.54
N HIS A 140 -0.27 0.26 -1.80
CA HIS A 140 -1.11 0.47 -2.97
C HIS A 140 -1.76 -0.83 -3.52
N ASP A 141 -1.23 -2.02 -3.28
CA ASP A 141 -1.88 -3.27 -3.72
C ASP A 141 -3.11 -3.65 -2.87
N GLN A 142 -3.26 -3.05 -1.70
CA GLN A 142 -4.40 -3.30 -0.81
C GLN A 142 -5.73 -2.84 -1.45
N TRP A 143 -5.74 -1.77 -2.25
CA TRP A 143 -6.95 -1.30 -2.92
C TRP A 143 -7.18 -1.98 -4.28
N ARG A 144 -6.13 -2.48 -4.94
CA ARG A 144 -6.22 -3.04 -6.30
C ARG A 144 -7.11 -4.27 -6.41
N ARG A 145 -7.00 -5.23 -5.48
CA ARG A 145 -7.85 -6.44 -5.51
C ARG A 145 -9.33 -6.11 -5.32
N GLU A 146 -9.61 -5.17 -4.44
CA GLU A 146 -10.97 -4.75 -4.11
C GLU A 146 -11.55 -3.93 -5.26
N VAL A 147 -10.76 -3.02 -5.85
CA VAL A 147 -11.13 -2.27 -7.06
C VAL A 147 -11.30 -3.17 -8.27
N ASP A 148 -10.44 -4.17 -8.49
CA ASP A 148 -10.60 -5.16 -9.57
C ASP A 148 -11.88 -5.98 -9.38
N CYS A 149 -12.20 -6.42 -8.16
CA CYS A 149 -13.47 -7.11 -7.88
C CYS A 149 -14.69 -6.21 -8.10
N ILE A 150 -14.57 -4.92 -7.80
CA ILE A 150 -15.61 -3.90 -8.03
C ILE A 150 -15.79 -3.62 -9.53
N LEU A 151 -14.69 -3.51 -10.29
CA LEU A 151 -14.71 -3.27 -11.73
C LEU A 151 -15.23 -4.49 -12.51
N ASP A 152 -14.91 -5.71 -12.06
CA ASP A 152 -15.42 -6.96 -12.64
C ASP A 152 -16.84 -7.31 -12.15
N ASN A 153 -17.41 -6.50 -11.26
CA ASN A 153 -18.75 -6.66 -10.68
C ASN A 153 -18.98 -8.04 -10.02
N ASP A 154 -17.89 -8.66 -9.53
CA ASP A 154 -17.87 -9.98 -8.91
C ASP A 154 -17.75 -9.87 -7.39
N TRP A 155 -18.86 -9.44 -6.79
CA TRP A 155 -19.04 -9.24 -5.34
C TRP A 155 -18.90 -10.52 -4.51
N SER A 156 -18.84 -11.70 -5.14
CA SER A 156 -18.73 -12.99 -4.46
C SER A 156 -17.33 -13.24 -3.88
N ARG A 157 -16.31 -12.54 -4.39
CA ARG A 157 -14.91 -12.67 -3.99
C ARG A 157 -14.50 -11.76 -2.83
N LEU A 158 -15.32 -10.77 -2.48
CA LEU A 158 -15.05 -9.85 -1.38
C LEU A 158 -15.37 -10.43 0.01
N TYR A 159 -16.08 -11.56 0.06
CA TYR A 159 -16.49 -12.21 1.32
C TYR A 159 -15.75 -13.52 1.62
N HIS A 160 -14.72 -13.86 0.83
CA HIS A 160 -13.92 -15.08 0.99
C HIS A 160 -12.42 -14.82 1.02
#